data_AF-A0A1I7UW16-F1
#
_entry.id   AF-A0A1I7UW16-F1
#
_cell.length_a   1.000
_cell.length_b   1.000
_cell.length_c   1.000
_cell.angle_alpha   90.00
_cell.angle_beta   90.00
_cell.angle_gamma   90.00
#
_symmetry.space_group_name_H-M   'P 1'
#
loop_
_entity.id
_entity.type
_entity.pdbx_description
1 polymer ?
#
loop_
_entity_poly.entity_id
_entity_poly.type
_entity_poly.pdbx_seq_one_letter_code
_entity_poly.pdbx_strand_id
1 'polypeptide(L)'
;MIEEQSFNWTLIRGTCPEFIPNHWDIVLAVFAVVGAVMNCILMFRFKKTMRGSVFLNTLAGCDFGCCILYLYNYFFTSAAVYYRNNLMAFLRIMTHCEMKMVKDFYDIILPLLVFHIIFEKFLWTCSTRTRLKWTFFTLANYKFLLTVMTTVYAGMATFISNWNFLVSSASLQ
;
A
#
# COMPACT_ATOMS: atom_id res chain seq x y z
N MET A 1 -33.82 -2.62 -2.18
CA MET A 1 -34.30 -1.39 -2.85
C MET A 1 -33.34 -0.30 -2.40
N ILE A 2 -32.27 -0.08 -3.17
CA ILE A 2 -31.26 0.95 -2.84
C ILE A 2 -31.87 2.25 -3.34
N GLU A 3 -32.26 3.15 -2.43
CA GLU A 3 -32.61 4.52 -2.79
C GLU A 3 -31.49 5.09 -3.64
N GLU A 4 -31.80 5.54 -4.86
CA GLU A 4 -30.87 6.29 -5.69
C GLU A 4 -30.57 7.60 -4.96
N GLN A 5 -29.52 7.58 -4.13
CA GLN A 5 -28.93 8.78 -3.58
C GLN A 5 -28.43 9.59 -4.78
N SER A 6 -29.18 10.63 -5.15
CA SER A 6 -28.90 11.43 -6.33
C SER A 6 -27.68 12.31 -6.05
N PHE A 7 -26.51 11.85 -6.50
CA PHE A 7 -25.28 12.62 -6.35
C PHE A 7 -25.33 13.88 -7.21
N ASN A 8 -25.00 15.02 -6.61
CA ASN A 8 -24.87 16.28 -7.35
C ASN A 8 -23.52 16.33 -8.07
N TRP A 9 -23.48 15.80 -9.29
CA TRP A 9 -22.27 15.66 -10.10
C TRP A 9 -21.58 16.98 -10.46
N THR A 10 -22.32 18.09 -10.57
CA THR A 10 -21.71 19.41 -10.84
C THR A 10 -20.99 19.93 -9.61
N LEU A 11 -21.56 19.73 -8.42
CA LEU A 11 -20.90 20.04 -7.15
C LEU A 11 -19.62 19.19 -6.98
N ILE A 12 -19.71 17.86 -7.18
CA ILE A 12 -18.57 16.93 -7.04
C ILE A 12 -17.42 17.29 -7.99
N ARG A 13 -17.74 17.63 -9.25
CA ARG A 13 -16.72 18.07 -10.22
C ARG A 13 -16.08 19.39 -9.83
N GLY A 14 -16.83 20.28 -9.17
CA GLY A 14 -16.35 21.57 -8.69
C GLY A 14 -15.48 21.47 -7.43
N THR A 15 -15.80 20.58 -6.50
CA THR A 15 -15.05 20.41 -5.26
C THR A 15 -13.84 19.48 -5.38
N CYS A 16 -13.83 18.54 -6.33
CA CYS A 16 -12.73 17.59 -6.50
C CYS A 16 -12.18 17.60 -7.93
N PRO A 17 -11.47 18.66 -8.34
CA PRO A 17 -10.87 18.77 -9.67
C PRO A 17 -9.81 17.69 -9.95
N GLU A 18 -9.19 17.12 -8.91
CA GLU A 18 -8.15 16.10 -8.99
C GLU A 18 -8.63 14.75 -9.57
N PHE A 19 -9.93 14.51 -9.67
CA PHE A 19 -10.49 13.30 -10.29
C PHE A 19 -11.00 13.55 -11.72
N ILE A 20 -10.88 14.77 -12.24
CA ILE A 20 -11.20 15.04 -13.63
C ILE A 20 -10.15 14.34 -14.49
N PRO A 21 -10.56 13.41 -15.37
CA PRO A 21 -9.61 12.59 -16.11
C PRO A 21 -8.67 13.45 -16.93
N ASN A 22 -7.37 13.32 -16.65
CA ASN A 22 -6.28 13.91 -17.40
C ASN A 22 -5.53 12.84 -18.20
N HIS A 23 -4.83 13.25 -19.25
CA HIS A 23 -3.99 12.35 -20.05
C HIS A 23 -2.90 11.67 -19.21
N TRP A 24 -2.39 12.38 -18.19
CA TRP A 24 -1.42 11.84 -17.25
C TRP A 24 -1.98 10.72 -16.37
N ASP A 25 -3.28 10.72 -16.06
CA ASP A 25 -3.89 9.66 -15.23
C ASP A 25 -3.91 8.33 -15.98
N ILE A 26 -4.10 8.37 -17.30
CA ILE A 26 -4.03 7.18 -18.16
C ILE A 26 -2.60 6.64 -18.20
N VAL A 27 -1.61 7.53 -18.36
CA VAL A 27 -0.19 7.15 -18.37
C VAL A 27 0.20 6.51 -17.03
N LEU A 28 -0.19 7.11 -15.91
CA LEU A 28 0.09 6.58 -14.58
C LEU A 28 -0.66 5.26 -14.31
N ALA A 29 -1.89 5.11 -14.81
CA ALA A 29 -2.61 3.84 -14.73
C ALA A 29 -1.90 2.73 -15.51
N VAL A 30 -1.36 3.01 -16.70
CA VAL A 30 -0.54 2.06 -17.45
C VAL A 30 0.71 1.67 -16.66
N PHE A 31 1.42 2.64 -16.07
CA PHE A 31 2.57 2.35 -15.21
C PHE A 31 2.19 1.49 -14.01
N ALA A 32 1.05 1.76 -13.36
CA ALA A 32 0.57 0.97 -12.23
C ALA A 32 0.21 -0.47 -12.65
N VAL A 33 -0.40 -0.67 -13.83
CA VAL A 33 -0.68 -2.01 -14.36
C VAL A 33 0.61 -2.77 -14.65
N VAL A 34 1.57 -2.13 -15.34
CA VAL A 34 2.88 -2.74 -15.62
C VAL A 34 3.61 -3.07 -14.32
N GLY A 35 3.60 -2.15 -13.34
CA GLY A 35 4.17 -2.35 -12.01
C GLY A 35 3.54 -3.54 -11.29
N ALA A 36 2.21 -3.65 -11.30
CA ALA A 36 1.50 -4.77 -10.70
C ALA A 36 1.87 -6.11 -11.34
N VAL A 37 1.92 -6.18 -12.67
CA VAL A 37 2.32 -7.40 -13.39
C VAL A 37 3.76 -7.79 -13.07
N MET A 38 4.69 -6.84 -13.13
CA MET A 38 6.11 -7.09 -12.84
C MET A 38 6.33 -7.56 -11.41
N ASN A 39 5.67 -6.93 -10.43
CA ASN A 39 5.75 -7.32 -9.03
C ASN A 39 5.14 -8.70 -8.77
N CYS A 40 4.04 -9.03 -9.45
CA CYS A 40 3.45 -10.36 -9.40
C CYS A 40 4.44 -11.43 -9.91
N ILE A 41 5.10 -11.18 -11.05
CA ILE A 41 6.16 -12.06 -11.58
C ILE A 41 7.33 -12.20 -10.60
N LEU A 42 7.76 -11.10 -9.96
CA LEU A 42 8.82 -11.10 -8.96
C LEU A 42 8.46 -11.96 -7.75
N MET A 43 7.25 -11.83 -7.21
CA MET A 43 6.77 -12.66 -6.10
C MET A 43 6.81 -14.15 -6.44
N PHE A 44 6.33 -14.52 -7.64
CA PHE A 44 6.40 -15.91 -8.11
C PHE A 44 7.84 -16.41 -8.24
N ARG A 45 8.74 -15.60 -8.79
CA ARG A 45 10.17 -15.95 -8.92
C ARG A 45 10.86 -16.09 -7.56
N PHE A 46 10.64 -15.17 -6.63
CA PHE A 46 11.25 -15.24 -5.30
C PHE A 46 10.78 -16.48 -4.53
N LYS A 47 9.49 -16.80 -4.62
CA LYS A 47 8.92 -18.02 -4.00
C LYS A 47 9.51 -19.31 -4.58
N LYS A 48 9.78 -19.35 -5.89
CA LYS A 48 10.30 -20.55 -6.56
C LYS A 48 11.81 -20.71 -6.42
N THR A 49 12.57 -19.63 -6.49
CA THR A 49 14.03 -19.69 -6.69
C THR A 49 14.84 -19.31 -5.43
N MET A 50 14.34 -18.44 -4.55
CA MET A 50 15.13 -17.91 -3.43
C MET A 50 14.38 -17.94 -2.09
N ARG A 51 14.46 -19.09 -1.39
CA ARG A 51 13.91 -19.25 -0.02
C ARG A 51 14.50 -18.26 1.01
N GLY A 52 15.63 -17.62 0.71
CA GLY A 52 16.27 -16.61 1.57
C GLY A 52 15.85 -15.16 1.32
N SER A 53 15.09 -14.88 0.25
CA SER A 53 14.73 -13.52 -0.21
C SER A 53 13.39 -13.05 0.35
N VAL A 54 13.18 -13.25 1.65
CA VAL A 54 11.91 -12.93 2.31
C VAL A 54 11.60 -11.44 2.22
N PHE A 55 12.55 -10.54 2.52
CA PHE A 55 12.31 -9.10 2.46
C PHE A 55 12.01 -8.59 1.04
N LEU A 56 12.69 -9.12 0.02
CA LEU A 56 12.43 -8.75 -1.37
C LEU A 56 11.05 -9.25 -1.85
N ASN A 57 10.63 -10.42 -1.40
CA ASN A 57 9.30 -10.94 -1.69
C ASN A 57 8.21 -10.08 -1.02
N THR A 58 8.42 -9.68 0.23
CA THR A 58 7.49 -8.79 0.93
C THR A 58 7.45 -7.40 0.28
N LEU A 59 8.61 -6.86 -0.11
CA LEU A 59 8.69 -5.57 -0.80
C LEU A 59 7.93 -5.62 -2.14
N ALA A 60 8.12 -6.66 -2.96
CA ALA A 60 7.36 -6.84 -4.19
C ALA A 60 5.84 -6.98 -3.92
N GLY A 61 5.46 -7.64 -2.83
CA GLY A 61 4.05 -7.70 -2.39
C GLY A 61 3.50 -6.33 -2.00
N CYS A 62 4.30 -5.51 -1.31
CA CYS A 62 3.91 -4.15 -0.97
C CYS A 62 3.79 -3.26 -2.22
N ASP A 63 4.74 -3.33 -3.15
CA ASP A 63 4.70 -2.57 -4.40
C ASP A 63 3.50 -2.98 -5.27
N PHE A 64 3.16 -4.27 -5.30
CA PHE A 64 1.93 -4.77 -5.94
C PHE A 64 0.67 -4.18 -5.29
N GLY A 65 0.61 -4.19 -3.96
CA GLY A 65 -0.48 -3.57 -3.19
C GLY A 65 -0.62 -2.08 -3.50
N CYS A 66 0.48 -1.32 -3.49
CA CYS A 66 0.50 0.10 -3.82
C CYS A 66 -0.01 0.37 -5.25
N CYS A 67 0.38 -0.45 -6.23
CA CYS A 67 -0.11 -0.32 -7.60
C CYS A 67 -1.63 -0.53 -7.69
N ILE A 68 -2.16 -1.55 -6.99
CA ILE A 68 -3.61 -1.80 -6.95
C ILE A 68 -4.37 -0.67 -6.25
N LEU A 69 -3.85 -0.21 -5.12
CA LEU A 69 -4.44 0.92 -4.38
C LEU A 69 -4.45 2.19 -5.22
N TYR A 70 -3.40 2.43 -6.01
CA TYR A 70 -3.36 3.55 -6.93
C TYR A 70 -4.46 3.43 -8.01
N LEU A 71 -4.58 2.26 -8.65
CA LEU A 71 -5.63 2.01 -9.65
C LEU A 71 -7.03 2.19 -9.06
N TYR A 72 -7.26 1.74 -7.83
CA TYR A 72 -8.54 1.92 -7.16
C TYR A 72 -8.80 3.39 -6.77
N ASN A 73 -7.82 4.08 -6.18
CA ASN A 73 -8.04 5.43 -5.67
C ASN A 73 -8.07 6.52 -6.74
N TYR A 74 -7.38 6.34 -7.86
CA TYR A 74 -7.27 7.37 -8.88
C TYR A 74 -8.01 6.98 -10.15
N PHE A 75 -7.69 5.82 -10.74
CA PHE A 75 -8.27 5.42 -12.01
C PHE A 75 -9.77 5.09 -11.89
N PHE A 76 -10.16 4.26 -10.92
CA PHE A 76 -11.57 3.91 -10.71
C PHE A 76 -12.41 5.13 -10.31
N THR A 77 -11.85 6.01 -9.49
CA THR A 77 -12.50 7.24 -9.03
C THR A 77 -12.70 8.25 -10.16
N SER A 78 -11.69 8.41 -11.03
CA SER A 78 -11.80 9.26 -12.22
C SER A 78 -12.82 8.71 -13.21
N ALA A 79 -12.85 7.39 -13.40
CA ALA A 79 -13.88 6.72 -14.21
C ALA A 79 -15.29 6.94 -13.63
N ALA A 80 -15.47 6.85 -12.30
CA ALA A 80 -16.74 7.11 -11.64
C ALA A 80 -17.26 8.53 -11.90
N VAL A 81 -16.36 9.53 -11.85
CA VAL A 81 -16.69 10.94 -12.13
C VAL A 81 -16.97 11.18 -13.62
N TYR A 82 -16.23 10.52 -14.51
CA TYR A 82 -16.43 10.64 -15.96
C TYR A 82 -17.78 10.05 -16.40
N TYR A 83 -18.09 8.83 -15.98
CA TYR A 83 -19.34 8.13 -16.33
C TYR A 83 -20.54 8.57 -15.48
N ARG A 84 -20.33 9.41 -14.46
CA ARG A 84 -21.37 9.85 -13.50
C ARG A 84 -22.12 8.65 -12.91
N ASN A 85 -21.36 7.64 -12.50
CA ASN A 85 -21.93 6.40 -11.98
C ASN A 85 -22.13 6.47 -10.45
N ASN A 86 -23.39 6.53 -10.01
CA ASN A 86 -23.77 6.63 -8.60
C ASN A 86 -23.24 5.45 -7.76
N LEU A 87 -23.21 4.24 -8.32
CA LEU A 87 -22.77 3.04 -7.61
C LEU A 87 -21.27 3.07 -7.31
N MET A 88 -20.46 3.51 -8.28
CA MET A 88 -19.01 3.64 -8.10
C MET A 88 -18.66 4.74 -7.10
N ALA A 89 -19.39 5.87 -7.15
CA ALA A 89 -19.23 6.95 -6.17
C ALA A 89 -19.60 6.50 -4.75
N PHE A 90 -20.70 5.76 -4.59
CA PHE A 90 -21.11 5.21 -3.31
C PHE A 90 -20.07 4.22 -2.75
N LEU A 91 -19.59 3.29 -3.56
CA LEU A 91 -18.53 2.34 -3.17
C LEU A 91 -17.26 3.07 -2.71
N ARG A 92 -16.87 4.14 -3.39
CA ARG A 92 -15.74 4.98 -3.01
C ARG A 92 -15.94 5.63 -1.63
N ILE A 93 -17.12 6.20 -1.36
CA ILE A 93 -17.41 6.83 -0.06
C ILE A 93 -17.32 5.79 1.06
N MET A 94 -17.93 4.62 0.87
CA MET A 94 -17.90 3.53 1.85
C MET A 94 -16.48 3.04 2.15
N THR A 95 -15.64 2.95 1.13
CA THR A 95 -14.26 2.43 1.26
C THR A 95 -13.23 3.51 1.63
N HIS A 96 -13.58 4.79 1.65
CA HIS A 96 -12.64 5.88 1.85
C HIS A 96 -11.86 5.78 3.18
N CYS A 97 -12.55 5.40 4.27
CA CYS A 97 -11.91 5.23 5.58
C CYS A 97 -10.88 4.10 5.56
N GLU A 98 -11.26 2.94 5.01
CA GLU A 98 -10.40 1.77 4.87
C GLU A 98 -9.15 2.09 4.04
N MET A 99 -9.32 2.79 2.92
CA MET A 99 -8.21 3.13 2.03
C MET A 99 -7.20 4.08 2.68
N LYS A 100 -7.65 4.99 3.56
CA LYS A 100 -6.76 5.85 4.34
C LYS A 100 -5.91 5.02 5.31
N MET A 101 -6.54 4.12 6.06
CA MET A 101 -5.83 3.23 6.99
C MET A 101 -4.79 2.36 6.28
N VAL A 102 -5.15 1.83 5.11
CA VAL A 102 -4.25 1.03 4.29
C VAL A 102 -3.08 1.86 3.75
N LYS A 103 -3.32 3.09 3.31
CA LYS A 103 -2.24 3.99 2.85
C LYS A 103 -1.24 4.29 3.97
N ASP A 104 -1.73 4.68 5.15
CA ASP A 104 -0.88 4.95 6.31
C ASP A 104 -0.04 3.72 6.69
N PHE A 105 -0.58 2.51 6.48
CA PHE A 105 0.12 1.26 6.72
C PHE A 105 1.30 1.08 5.76
N TYR A 106 1.09 1.35 4.48
CA TYR A 106 2.15 1.28 3.47
C TYR A 106 3.25 2.32 3.71
N ASP A 107 2.88 3.53 4.12
CA ASP A 107 3.83 4.61 4.44
C ASP A 107 4.76 4.25 5.62
N ILE A 108 4.30 3.40 6.55
CA ILE A 108 5.12 2.90 7.67
C ILE A 108 5.94 1.66 7.29
N ILE A 109 5.33 0.69 6.60
CA ILE A 109 5.98 -0.61 6.36
C ILE A 109 7.07 -0.54 5.29
N LEU A 110 6.92 0.30 4.26
CA LEU A 110 7.89 0.42 3.17
C LEU A 110 9.26 0.92 3.65
N PRO A 111 9.37 2.04 4.40
CA PRO A 111 10.66 2.48 4.95
C PRO A 111 11.30 1.45 5.87
N LEU A 112 10.50 0.77 6.69
CA LEU A 112 11.00 -0.29 7.57
C LEU A 112 11.55 -1.45 6.75
N LEU A 113 10.84 -1.95 5.74
CA LEU A 113 11.33 -3.02 4.86
C LEU A 113 12.62 -2.64 4.14
N VAL A 114 12.72 -1.41 3.63
CA VAL A 114 13.94 -0.90 3.00
C VAL A 114 15.10 -0.87 4.00
N PHE A 115 14.87 -0.42 5.24
CA PHE A 115 15.87 -0.45 6.30
C PHE A 115 16.38 -1.88 6.59
N HIS A 116 15.48 -2.87 6.63
CA HIS A 116 15.84 -4.27 6.82
C HIS A 116 16.72 -4.80 5.68
N ILE A 117 16.42 -4.42 4.44
CA ILE A 117 17.21 -4.80 3.26
C ILE A 117 18.60 -4.16 3.32
N ILE A 118 18.69 -2.88 3.66
CA ILE A 118 19.98 -2.18 3.80
C ILE A 118 20.83 -2.87 4.89
N PHE A 119 20.22 -3.18 6.03
CA PHE A 119 20.92 -3.84 7.13
C PHE A 119 21.37 -5.25 6.76
N GLU A 120 20.54 -6.02 6.05
CA GLU A 120 20.93 -7.32 5.51
C GLU A 120 22.15 -7.18 4.58
N LYS A 121 22.11 -6.26 3.61
CA LYS A 121 23.21 -6.06 2.66
C LYS A 121 24.49 -5.60 3.36
N PHE A 122 24.37 -4.73 4.35
CA PHE A 122 25.49 -4.30 5.19
C PHE A 122 26.12 -5.47 5.94
N LEU A 123 25.33 -6.34 6.57
CA LEU A 123 25.84 -7.52 7.27
C LEU A 123 26.56 -8.51 6.33
N TRP A 124 26.15 -8.58 5.06
CA TRP A 124 26.83 -9.39 4.05
C TRP A 124 28.17 -8.84 3.59
N THR A 125 28.43 -7.54 3.77
CA THR A 125 29.76 -6.95 3.53
C THR A 125 30.72 -7.11 4.71
N CYS A 126 30.19 -7.46 5.90
CA CYS A 126 30.96 -7.64 7.13
C CYS A 126 31.60 -9.03 7.24
N SER A 127 32.51 -9.19 8.22
CA SER A 127 33.16 -10.47 8.52
C SER A 127 32.16 -11.60 8.81
N THR A 128 32.56 -12.84 8.52
CA THR A 128 31.77 -14.04 8.80
C THR A 128 31.39 -14.18 10.28
N ARG A 129 32.23 -13.72 11.21
CA ARG A 129 31.96 -13.72 12.65
C ARG A 129 30.82 -12.77 13.02
N THR A 130 30.76 -11.59 12.40
CA THR A 130 29.67 -10.63 12.61
C THR A 130 28.36 -11.17 12.02
N ARG A 131 28.41 -11.81 10.85
CA ARG A 131 27.25 -12.45 10.21
C ARG A 131 26.63 -13.56 11.06
N LEU A 132 27.47 -14.36 11.74
CA LEU A 132 27.04 -15.41 12.67
C LEU A 132 26.47 -14.86 13.98
N LYS A 133 26.88 -13.67 14.42
CA LYS A 133 26.31 -13.02 15.60
C LYS A 133 24.92 -12.44 15.33
N TRP A 134 24.67 -12.00 14.09
CA TRP A 134 23.40 -11.44 13.63
C TRP A 134 22.59 -12.43 12.78
N THR A 135 22.31 -13.60 13.36
CA THR A 135 21.50 -14.66 12.71
C THR A 135 20.11 -14.20 12.31
N PHE A 136 19.53 -13.24 13.07
CA PHE A 136 18.19 -12.71 12.84
C PHE A 136 17.96 -12.15 11.43
N PHE A 137 18.99 -11.56 10.81
CA PHE A 137 18.91 -10.93 9.49
C PHE A 137 19.44 -11.82 8.35
N THR A 138 20.01 -12.99 8.66
CA THR A 138 20.72 -13.82 7.68
C THR A 138 20.01 -15.15 7.41
N LEU A 139 19.39 -15.74 8.42
CA LEU A 139 18.62 -16.99 8.31
C LEU A 139 17.16 -16.75 7.87
N ALA A 140 16.68 -17.57 6.94
CA ALA A 140 15.35 -17.42 6.32
C ALA A 140 14.18 -17.43 7.33
N ASN A 141 14.21 -18.31 8.33
CA ASN A 141 13.13 -18.40 9.33
C ASN A 141 13.03 -17.14 10.20
N TYR A 142 14.17 -16.60 10.63
CA TYR A 142 14.19 -15.37 11.43
C TYR A 142 13.86 -14.13 10.62
N LYS A 143 14.22 -14.08 9.33
CA LYS A 143 13.77 -13.03 8.40
C LYS A 143 12.25 -13.00 8.26
N PHE A 144 11.61 -14.17 8.15
CA PHE A 144 10.16 -14.27 8.10
C PHE A 144 9.53 -13.78 9.40
N LEU A 145 10.04 -14.22 10.55
CA LEU A 145 9.57 -13.73 11.85
C LEU A 145 9.71 -12.20 11.97
N LEU A 146 10.85 -11.65 11.56
CA LEU A 146 11.10 -10.21 11.61
C LEU A 146 10.15 -9.41 10.68
N THR A 147 9.85 -9.98 9.52
CA THR A 147 8.85 -9.42 8.58
C THR A 147 7.44 -9.44 9.20
N VAL A 148 7.07 -10.53 9.89
CA VAL A 148 5.77 -10.61 10.58
C VAL A 148 5.71 -9.58 11.71
N MET A 149 6.76 -9.48 12.53
CA MET A 149 6.80 -8.51 13.63
C MET A 149 6.71 -7.06 13.13
N THR A 150 7.39 -6.72 12.03
CA THR A 150 7.30 -5.39 11.42
C THR A 150 5.92 -5.10 10.83
N THR A 151 5.29 -6.10 10.22
CA THR A 151 3.90 -5.99 9.72
C THR A 151 2.92 -5.75 10.87
N VAL A 152 3.04 -6.49 11.97
CA VAL A 152 2.22 -6.30 13.18
C VAL A 152 2.45 -4.93 13.80
N TYR A 153 3.71 -4.50 13.90
CA TYR A 153 4.06 -3.17 14.39
C TYR A 153 3.43 -2.05 13.54
N ALA A 154 3.55 -2.15 12.21
CA ALA A 154 2.94 -1.19 11.30
C ALA A 154 1.40 -1.15 11.46
N GLY A 155 0.75 -2.31 11.61
CA GLY A 155 -0.69 -2.40 11.85
C GLY A 155 -1.12 -1.79 13.18
N MET A 156 -0.35 -1.98 14.25
CA MET A 156 -0.63 -1.32 15.53
C MET A 156 -0.44 0.20 15.45
N ALA A 157 0.62 0.65 14.78
CA ALA A 157 0.93 2.06 14.63
C ALA A 157 -0.16 2.80 13.82
N THR A 158 -0.66 2.21 12.74
CA THR A 158 -1.78 2.79 11.98
C THR A 158 -3.07 2.82 12.76
N PHE A 159 -3.36 1.80 13.55
CA PHE A 159 -4.54 1.76 14.40
C PHE A 159 -4.52 2.88 15.44
N ILE A 160 -3.37 3.07 16.11
CA ILE A 160 -3.16 4.16 17.08
C ILE A 160 -3.29 5.53 16.39
N SER A 161 -2.67 5.71 15.22
CA SER A 161 -2.73 6.97 14.46
C SER A 161 -4.17 7.33 14.09
N ASN A 162 -4.95 6.36 13.59
CA ASN A 162 -6.34 6.57 13.22
C ASN A 162 -7.24 6.79 14.44
N TRP A 163 -6.98 6.09 15.55
CA TRP A 163 -7.68 6.32 16.81
C TRP A 163 -7.45 7.74 17.33
N ASN A 164 -6.20 8.20 17.35
CA ASN A 164 -5.85 9.56 17.77
C ASN A 164 -6.50 10.62 16.88
N PHE A 165 -6.57 10.37 15.57
CA PHE A 165 -7.26 11.25 14.63
C PHE A 165 -8.76 11.33 14.93
N LEU A 166 -9.42 10.20 15.18
CA LEU A 166 -10.85 10.15 15.54
C LEU A 166 -11.12 10.89 16.86
N VAL A 167 -10.33 10.62 17.90
CA VAL A 167 -10.46 11.30 19.21
C VAL A 167 -10.23 12.80 19.09
N SER A 168 -9.21 13.22 18.34
CA SER A 168 -8.94 14.65 18.10
C SER A 168 -10.09 15.33 17.35
N SER A 169 -10.68 14.66 16.35
CA SER A 169 -11.82 15.21 15.60
C SER A 169 -13.10 15.33 16.44
N ALA A 170 -13.30 14.41 17.40
CA ALA A 170 -14.43 14.45 18.33
C ALA A 170 -14.29 15.52 19.41
N SER A 171 -13.06 15.91 19.77
CA SER A 171 -12.80 16.99 20.75
C SER A 171 -12.91 18.42 20.19
N LEU A 172 -13.04 18.54 18.85
CA LEU A 172 -13.14 19.82 18.13
C LEU A 172 -14.59 20.17 17.70
N GLN A 173 -15.56 19.32 18.03
CA GLN A 173 -17.01 19.59 17.92
C GLN A 173 -17.57 19.99 19.27
#